data_AF-A0A0N1GMS6-F1
#
_entry.id   AF-A0A0N1GMS6-F1
#
_cell.length_a   1.000
_cell.length_b   1.000
_cell.length_c   1.000
_cell.angle_alpha   90.00
_cell.angle_beta   90.00
_cell.angle_gamma   90.00
#
_symmetry.space_group_name_H-M   'P 1'
#
loop_
_entity.id
_entity.type
_entity.pdbx_description
1 polymer ?
#
loop_
_entity_poly.entity_id
_entity_poly.type
_entity_poly.pdbx_seq_one_letter_code
_entity_poly.pdbx_strand_id
1 'polypeptide(L)' 'MKVLIVLTSHDKLGDTGRKTGFWLEELAAPYYHFKEAGWDITLASP' A
#
# COMPACT_ATOMS: atom_id res chain seq x y z
N MET A 1 13.11 -13.32 4.53
CA MET A 1 12.23 -13.24 3.35
C MET A 1 12.18 -11.79 2.89
N LYS A 2 11.96 -11.52 1.59
CA LYS A 2 11.76 -10.16 1.06
C LYS A 2 10.34 -10.01 0.53
N VAL A 3 9.69 -8.89 0.83
CA VAL A 3 8.34 -8.54 0.36
C VAL A 3 8.36 -7.17 -0.30
N LEU A 4 7.72 -7.09 -1.46
CA LEU A 4 7.39 -5.83 -2.12
C LEU A 4 5.87 -5.61 -2.02
N ILE A 5 5.46 -4.55 -1.34
CA ILE A 5 4.06 -4.10 -1.31
C ILE A 5 3.96 -2.92 -2.27
N VAL A 6 3.15 -3.08 -3.33
CA VAL A 6 2.95 -2.05 -4.35
C VAL A 6 1.62 -1.35 -4.10
N LEU A 7 1.66 -0.02 -4.00
CA LEU A 7 0.51 0.85 -3.79
C LEU A 7 0.23 1.67 -5.04
N THR A 8 -1.02 2.12 -5.18
CA THR A 8 -1.37 3.05 -6.26
C THR A 8 -0.82 4.45 -5.99
N SER A 9 -0.27 5.08 -7.03
CA SER A 9 0.03 6.53 -7.04
C SER A 9 -1.16 7.38 -7.52
N HIS A 10 -2.29 6.74 -7.88
CA HIS A 10 -3.47 7.42 -8.40
C HIS A 10 -4.27 8.08 -7.26
N ASP A 11 -4.40 9.40 -7.32
CA ASP A 11 -4.97 10.20 -6.22
C ASP A 11 -6.33 10.84 -6.54
N LYS A 12 -6.88 10.63 -7.75
CA LYS A 12 -8.12 11.26 -8.23
C LYS A 12 -9.18 10.23 -8.56
N LEU A 13 -10.43 10.47 -8.17
CA LEU A 13 -11.53 9.60 -8.55
C LEU A 13 -12.13 10.06 -9.89
N GLY A 14 -11.46 9.71 -10.99
CA GLY A 14 -11.87 10.13 -12.34
C GLY A 14 -12.08 11.66 -12.43
N ASP A 15 -13.15 12.07 -13.09
CA ASP A 15 -13.48 13.48 -13.30
C ASP A 15 -14.38 14.07 -12.19
N THR A 16 -14.58 13.36 -11.07
CA THR A 16 -15.54 13.81 -10.04
C THR A 16 -14.98 14.92 -9.14
N GLY A 17 -13.72 15.32 -9.31
CA GLY A 17 -13.01 16.26 -8.43
C GLY A 17 -12.73 15.74 -7.02
N ARG A 18 -13.01 14.45 -6.75
CA ARG A 18 -12.78 13.83 -5.43
C ARG A 18 -11.43 13.12 -5.39
N LYS A 19 -10.87 12.99 -4.20
CA LYS A 19 -9.64 12.23 -3.96
C LYS A 19 -9.93 10.73 -3.82
N THR A 20 -8.96 9.93 -4.22
CA THR A 20 -8.88 8.48 -3.94
C THR A 20 -7.42 8.12 -3.65
N GLY A 21 -7.11 6.84 -3.53
CA GLY A 21 -5.76 6.35 -3.23
C GLY A 21 -5.80 4.85 -2.91
N PHE A 22 -4.75 4.37 -2.25
CA PHE A 22 -4.77 3.03 -1.66
C PHE A 22 -5.61 3.02 -0.38
N TRP A 23 -6.18 1.85 -0.04
CA TRP A 23 -6.94 1.68 1.19
C TRP A 23 -6.01 1.38 2.37
N LEU A 24 -6.12 2.13 3.46
CA LEU A 24 -5.15 2.05 4.57
C LEU A 24 -5.03 0.65 5.16
N GLU A 25 -6.16 -0.03 5.36
CA GLU A 25 -6.18 -1.37 5.95
C GLU A 25 -5.50 -2.41 5.04
N GLU A 26 -5.61 -2.24 3.72
CA GLU A 26 -4.96 -3.12 2.74
C GLU A 26 -3.43 -2.98 2.74
N LEU A 27 -2.90 -1.85 3.22
CA LEU A 27 -1.47 -1.70 3.52
C LEU A 27 -1.16 -2.22 4.93
N ALA A 28 -1.89 -1.73 5.94
CA ALA A 28 -1.55 -1.93 7.35
C ALA A 28 -1.61 -3.40 7.77
N ALA A 29 -2.70 -4.10 7.45
CA ALA A 29 -2.89 -5.49 7.85
C ALA A 29 -1.75 -6.42 7.36
N PRO A 30 -1.39 -6.47 6.06
CA PRO A 30 -0.27 -7.29 5.62
C PRO A 30 1.09 -6.74 6.07
N TYR A 31 1.27 -5.41 6.13
CA TYR A 31 2.53 -4.81 6.58
C TYR A 31 2.89 -5.27 8.00
N TYR A 32 1.95 -5.18 8.95
CA TYR A 32 2.21 -5.59 10.32
C TYR A 32 2.40 -7.10 10.44
N HIS A 33 1.64 -7.90 9.69
CA HIS A 33 1.83 -9.35 9.68
C HIS A 33 3.25 -9.75 9.22
N PHE A 34 3.75 -9.15 8.14
CA PHE A 34 5.11 -9.43 7.65
C PHE A 34 6.19 -8.84 8.55
N LYS A 35 5.92 -7.67 9.16
CA LYS A 35 6.84 -7.03 10.10
C LYS A 35 7.03 -7.88 11.36
N GLU A 36 5.95 -8.41 11.92
CA GLU A 36 5.98 -9.31 13.08
C GLU A 36 6.70 -10.63 12.77
N ALA A 37 6.62 -11.11 11.52
CA ALA A 37 7.38 -12.26 11.05
C ALA A 37 8.89 -11.96 10.81
N GLY A 38 9.34 -10.71 10.99
CA GLY A 38 10.73 -10.29 10.83
C GLY A 38 11.20 -10.21 9.38
N TRP A 39 10.29 -9.93 8.44
CA TRP A 39 10.62 -9.89 7.01
C TRP A 39 11.10 -8.51 6.56
N ASP A 40 11.93 -8.49 5.52
CA ASP A 40 12.41 -7.26 4.88
C ASP A 40 11.34 -6.75 3.89
N ILE A 41 10.78 -5.57 4.16
CA ILE A 41 9.60 -5.04 3.45
C ILE A 41 9.98 -3.77 2.71
N THR A 42 9.73 -3.74 1.41
CA THR A 42 9.80 -2.54 0.58
C THR A 42 8.40 -2.09 0.19
N LEU A 43 8.09 -0.81 0.37
CA LEU A 43 6.90 -0.17 -0.19
C LEU A 43 7.29 0.53 -1.49
N ALA A 44 6.49 0.39 -2.54
CA ALA A 44 6.69 1.07 -3.81
C ALA A 44 5.36 1.52 -4.41
N SER A 45 5.42 2.48 -5.31
CA SER A 45 4.30 2.86 -6.18
C SER A 45 4.84 3.27 -7.56
N PRO A 46 4.03 3.17 -8.64
CA PRO A 46 4.42 3.62 -9.98
C PRO A 46 4.59 5.13 -10.13
#